data_AF-A0A9Q3YLR9-F1
#
_entry.id   AF-A0A9Q3YLR9-F1
#
_cell.length_a   1.000
_cell.length_b   1.000
_cell.length_c   1.000
_cell.angle_alpha   90.00
_cell.angle_beta   90.00
_cell.angle_gamma   90.00
#
_symmetry.space_group_name_H-M   'P 1'
#
loop_
_entity.id
_entity.type
_entity.pdbx_description
1 polymer ?
#
loop_
_entity_poly.entity_id
_entity_poly.type
_entity_poly.pdbx_seq_one_letter_code
_entity_poly.pdbx_strand_id
1 'polypeptide(L)'
;MNSLKVGASFHSSVIQLIDRLYPRASQQTASIILKAYFTQNADVRRRITLEALGNLDSLEKKVTRERARQILFKFKNQDLPKEFKLLQQGIRHDDKLLVENRRDLLNLIEVIKTICESLKSYSLPVFADRVQQDLKDNSLIDSSLYFPLVVELADSVSIETDFDIYDHDGYRIILKKGSNQDHFIKELIMQAGKIATHMGGVYPISKLYNPDWHRNLPAALNYIDGEINEQYKIDLLKTQSDLILLNNERYFSFVERDERISSMLLPIFKVYEGPIPKNTLLNALKMGLTQRFMSKPNSQLREHELEIINESIEAIDEFCTRTLLLDAVNEVMRMPGQKIIEALESYEPGELYEAQINIVNEIRKHGKPIPSMEFGKLYREVLNIRESFKVSLYTYPVLYYKEGAGRRNDYYKTLDDVYETNKDSPKEIAEKTFTDEDIKSLYDKLKGIAYDDLPVGQLRIEQGLLRKYLIDQSLLASKHGSKCQICNKHYPKDLLIAAHVKKRSLCNDNEKLDIKNIAMLQCASCDKLFENGYIYLSDMGTIVINEYAPVTQDLSKELSQLSNNCCDYYDGSPSRLSYIQFHRNLSINRFVKVNEGDETA
;
A
#
# COMPACT_ATOMS: atom_id res chain seq x y z
N MET A 1 -27.03 -5.28 36.39
CA MET A 1 -26.97 -6.39 35.42
C MET A 1 -28.34 -7.06 35.42
N ASN A 2 -29.26 -6.60 34.56
CA ASN A 2 -30.52 -7.31 34.37
C ASN A 2 -30.23 -8.60 33.59
N SER A 3 -30.76 -9.71 34.09
CA SER A 3 -30.55 -11.04 33.52
C SER A 3 -31.37 -11.19 32.23
N LEU A 4 -30.82 -10.72 31.11
CA LEU A 4 -31.30 -11.14 29.80
C LEU A 4 -31.34 -12.68 29.78
N LYS A 5 -32.49 -13.23 29.43
CA LYS A 5 -32.66 -14.69 29.35
C LYS A 5 -31.74 -15.22 28.26
N VAL A 6 -31.08 -16.36 28.51
CA VAL A 6 -30.27 -17.06 27.50
C VAL A 6 -31.09 -17.23 26.22
N GLY A 7 -30.65 -16.63 25.12
CA GLY A 7 -31.31 -16.69 23.80
C GLY A 7 -32.27 -15.53 23.45
N ALA A 8 -32.35 -14.47 24.26
CA ALA A 8 -33.13 -13.26 23.93
C ALA A 8 -32.25 -12.19 23.25
N SER A 9 -32.41 -12.03 21.95
CA SER A 9 -31.73 -11.03 21.11
C SER A 9 -32.74 -10.09 20.44
N PHE A 10 -32.26 -9.05 19.76
CA PHE A 10 -33.12 -8.10 19.05
C PHE A 10 -33.98 -8.81 17.98
N HIS A 11 -33.34 -9.63 17.14
CA HIS A 11 -33.99 -10.33 16.04
C HIS A 11 -34.98 -11.39 16.55
N SER A 12 -34.56 -12.26 17.47
CA SER A 12 -35.44 -13.27 18.06
C SER A 12 -36.65 -12.65 18.79
N SER A 13 -36.44 -11.56 19.55
CA SER A 13 -37.52 -10.91 20.30
C SER A 13 -38.54 -10.23 19.38
N VAL A 14 -38.09 -9.57 18.31
CA VAL A 14 -39.02 -8.94 17.35
C VAL A 14 -39.79 -9.99 16.55
N ILE A 15 -39.16 -11.10 16.18
CA ILE A 15 -39.83 -12.22 15.48
C ILE A 15 -40.92 -12.83 16.38
N GLN A 16 -40.61 -13.12 17.64
CA GLN A 16 -41.58 -13.69 18.60
C GLN A 16 -42.77 -12.75 18.83
N LEU A 17 -42.52 -11.45 18.93
CA LEU A 17 -43.57 -10.43 19.02
C LEU A 17 -44.47 -10.44 17.77
N ILE A 18 -43.88 -10.46 16.57
CA ILE A 18 -44.64 -10.48 15.31
C ILE A 18 -45.49 -11.75 15.22
N ASP A 19 -44.92 -12.91 15.57
CA ASP A 19 -45.65 -14.19 15.55
C ASP A 19 -46.83 -14.21 16.51
N ARG A 20 -46.69 -13.62 17.70
CA ARG A 20 -47.78 -13.49 18.67
C ARG A 20 -48.89 -12.56 18.16
N LEU A 21 -48.54 -11.45 17.51
CA LEU A 21 -49.53 -10.46 17.04
C LEU A 21 -50.21 -10.84 15.71
N TYR A 22 -49.55 -11.67 14.89
CA TYR A 22 -50.02 -12.08 13.57
C TYR A 22 -50.07 -13.60 13.39
N PRO A 23 -50.79 -14.37 14.25
CA PRO A 23 -50.72 -15.83 14.27
C PRO A 23 -51.55 -16.52 13.18
N ARG A 24 -52.47 -15.80 12.51
CA ARG A 24 -53.43 -16.40 11.57
C ARG A 24 -52.83 -16.50 10.16
N ALA A 25 -53.20 -17.54 9.41
CA ALA A 25 -52.81 -17.69 8.00
C ALA A 25 -53.21 -16.46 7.14
N SER A 26 -54.37 -15.85 7.40
CA SER A 26 -54.80 -14.62 6.71
C SER A 26 -53.92 -13.39 6.98
N GLN A 27 -53.03 -13.46 7.98
CA GLN A 27 -52.10 -12.42 8.39
C GLN A 27 -50.65 -12.72 7.94
N GLN A 28 -50.40 -13.85 7.26
CA GLN A 28 -49.07 -14.32 6.89
C GLN A 28 -48.32 -13.31 6.03
N THR A 29 -48.98 -12.66 5.06
CA THR A 29 -48.38 -11.56 4.26
C THR A 29 -47.82 -10.45 5.15
N ALA A 30 -48.56 -10.04 6.19
CA ALA A 30 -48.11 -9.01 7.10
C ALA A 30 -46.95 -9.49 7.99
N SER A 31 -47.04 -10.72 8.51
CA SER A 31 -45.97 -11.34 9.30
C SER A 31 -44.66 -11.41 8.51
N ILE A 32 -44.69 -11.89 7.26
CA ILE A 32 -43.51 -11.99 6.38
C ILE A 32 -42.89 -10.61 6.12
N ILE A 33 -43.70 -9.61 5.75
CA ILE A 33 -43.21 -8.24 5.48
C ILE A 33 -42.59 -7.62 6.73
N LEU A 34 -43.24 -7.77 7.88
CA LEU A 34 -42.75 -7.23 9.15
C LEU A 34 -41.41 -7.87 9.54
N LYS A 35 -41.32 -9.21 9.47
CA LYS A 35 -40.06 -9.92 9.77
C LYS A 35 -38.95 -9.46 8.84
N ALA A 36 -39.15 -9.51 7.53
CA ALA A 36 -38.16 -9.09 6.55
C ALA A 36 -37.67 -7.65 6.76
N TYR A 37 -38.58 -6.74 7.13
CA TYR A 37 -38.24 -5.35 7.41
C TYR A 37 -37.46 -5.17 8.72
N PHE A 38 -37.92 -5.76 9.83
CA PHE A 38 -37.30 -5.56 11.15
C PHE A 38 -36.05 -6.42 11.39
N THR A 39 -35.80 -7.41 10.52
CA THR A 39 -34.59 -8.25 10.56
C THR A 39 -33.66 -8.02 9.37
N GLN A 40 -33.78 -6.85 8.72
CA GLN A 40 -32.88 -6.50 7.62
C GLN A 40 -31.44 -6.32 8.13
N ASN A 41 -30.48 -6.84 7.35
CA ASN A 41 -29.05 -6.82 7.66
C ASN A 41 -28.46 -5.38 7.54
N ALA A 42 -27.43 -5.08 8.32
CA ALA A 42 -26.66 -3.83 8.22
C ALA A 42 -25.99 -3.60 6.86
N ASP A 43 -25.61 -4.64 6.12
CA ASP A 43 -24.89 -4.54 4.82
C ASP A 43 -25.69 -3.84 3.72
N VAL A 44 -27.01 -3.68 3.92
CA VAL A 44 -27.86 -3.00 2.95
C VAL A 44 -27.63 -1.49 3.04
N ARG A 45 -27.13 -0.86 1.97
CA ARG A 45 -26.86 0.60 1.91
C ARG A 45 -28.07 1.48 2.28
N ARG A 46 -29.29 1.02 2.02
CA ARG A 46 -30.54 1.73 2.30
C ARG A 46 -31.55 0.76 2.88
N ARG A 47 -32.48 1.26 3.68
CA ARG A 47 -33.66 0.50 4.11
C ARG A 47 -34.31 -0.22 2.92
N ILE A 48 -34.72 -1.47 3.12
CA ILE A 48 -35.45 -2.24 2.10
C ILE A 48 -36.63 -1.40 1.60
N THR A 49 -36.71 -1.21 0.28
CA THR A 49 -37.76 -0.38 -0.31
C THR A 49 -39.12 -1.05 -0.10
N LEU A 50 -40.17 -0.22 0.00
CA LEU A 50 -41.55 -0.71 0.09
C LEU A 50 -41.93 -1.61 -1.10
N GLU A 51 -41.35 -1.35 -2.27
CA GLU A 51 -41.52 -2.17 -3.47
C GLU A 51 -40.82 -3.52 -3.35
N ALA A 52 -39.58 -3.56 -2.84
CA ALA A 52 -38.87 -4.81 -2.58
C ALA A 52 -39.61 -5.67 -1.54
N LEU A 53 -40.12 -5.07 -0.46
CA LEU A 53 -40.96 -5.77 0.52
C LEU A 53 -42.22 -6.37 -0.10
N GLY A 54 -42.83 -5.66 -1.06
CA GLY A 54 -44.01 -6.16 -1.76
C GLY A 54 -43.74 -7.31 -2.73
N ASN A 55 -42.47 -7.52 -3.10
CA ASN A 55 -42.01 -8.47 -4.10
C ASN A 55 -41.18 -9.63 -3.53
N LEU A 56 -41.14 -9.81 -2.21
CA LEU A 56 -40.40 -10.89 -1.55
C LEU A 56 -40.83 -12.28 -2.06
N ASP A 57 -39.86 -13.14 -2.35
CA ASP A 57 -40.10 -14.50 -2.86
C ASP A 57 -40.86 -15.40 -1.86
N SER A 58 -40.76 -15.08 -0.57
CA SER A 58 -41.48 -15.79 0.49
C SER A 58 -42.99 -15.48 0.52
N LEU A 59 -43.47 -14.50 -0.24
CA LEU A 59 -44.90 -14.15 -0.29
C LEU A 59 -45.66 -15.07 -1.26
N GLU A 60 -46.80 -15.61 -0.80
CA GLU A 60 -47.71 -16.36 -1.68
C GLU A 60 -48.24 -15.53 -2.86
N LYS A 61 -48.44 -14.23 -2.64
CA LYS A 61 -48.83 -13.24 -3.65
C LYS A 61 -48.11 -11.92 -3.40
N LYS A 62 -47.55 -11.35 -4.47
CA LYS A 62 -46.94 -10.01 -4.44
C LYS A 62 -47.98 -8.96 -4.02
N VAL A 63 -47.53 -7.95 -3.29
CA VAL A 63 -48.38 -6.84 -2.84
C VAL A 63 -47.84 -5.50 -3.33
N THR A 64 -48.73 -4.51 -3.41
CA THR A 64 -48.35 -3.17 -3.85
C THR A 64 -47.48 -2.47 -2.81
N ARG A 65 -46.67 -1.50 -3.27
CA ARG A 65 -45.91 -0.57 -2.42
C ARG A 65 -46.78 0.06 -1.31
N GLU A 66 -48.00 0.45 -1.65
CA GLU A 66 -48.93 1.06 -0.70
C GLU A 66 -49.43 0.05 0.35
N ARG A 67 -49.65 -1.21 -0.04
CA ARG A 67 -50.03 -2.25 0.91
C ARG A 67 -48.91 -2.56 1.90
N ALA A 68 -47.66 -2.65 1.43
CA ALA A 68 -46.50 -2.80 2.30
C ALA A 68 -46.38 -1.62 3.29
N ARG A 69 -46.57 -0.38 2.81
CA ARG A 69 -46.59 0.82 3.65
C ARG A 69 -47.65 0.75 4.76
N GLN A 70 -48.88 0.35 4.41
CA GLN A 70 -49.98 0.22 5.36
C GLN A 70 -49.69 -0.80 6.47
N ILE A 71 -49.07 -1.94 6.12
CA ILE A 71 -48.69 -2.98 7.07
C ILE A 71 -47.68 -2.43 8.09
N LEU A 72 -46.60 -1.82 7.61
CA LEU A 72 -45.57 -1.21 8.47
C LEU A 72 -46.16 -0.09 9.35
N PHE A 73 -46.98 0.78 8.76
CA PHE A 73 -47.61 1.88 9.46
C PHE A 73 -48.52 1.39 10.59
N LYS A 74 -49.34 0.38 10.32
CA LYS A 74 -50.24 -0.22 11.31
C LYS A 74 -49.45 -0.81 12.47
N PHE A 75 -48.44 -1.63 12.19
CA PHE A 75 -47.64 -2.24 13.23
C PHE A 75 -46.96 -1.19 14.13
N LYS A 76 -46.28 -0.21 13.52
CA LYS A 76 -45.52 0.83 14.22
C LYS A 76 -46.39 1.75 15.09
N ASN A 77 -47.53 2.19 14.55
CA ASN A 77 -48.32 3.28 15.15
C ASN A 77 -49.57 2.80 15.89
N GLN A 78 -49.98 1.53 15.71
CA GLN A 78 -51.18 0.99 16.34
C GLN A 78 -50.88 -0.24 17.19
N ASP A 79 -50.30 -1.29 16.60
CA ASP A 79 -50.17 -2.58 17.30
C ASP A 79 -49.12 -2.52 18.41
N LEU A 80 -47.90 -2.03 18.12
CA LEU A 80 -46.82 -1.87 19.11
C LEU A 80 -47.22 -0.94 20.27
N PRO A 81 -47.71 0.29 20.04
CA PRO A 81 -48.11 1.18 21.13
C PRO A 81 -49.26 0.63 21.98
N LYS A 82 -50.20 -0.11 21.37
CA LYS A 82 -51.29 -0.76 22.11
C LYS A 82 -50.75 -1.85 23.03
N GLU A 83 -49.88 -2.71 22.53
CA GLU A 83 -49.28 -3.78 23.33
C GLU A 83 -48.38 -3.24 24.44
N PHE A 84 -47.66 -2.16 24.18
CA PHE A 84 -46.87 -1.46 25.18
C PHE A 84 -47.74 -0.88 26.32
N LYS A 85 -48.87 -0.24 25.99
CA LYS A 85 -49.83 0.24 27.00
C LYS A 85 -50.37 -0.89 27.88
N LEU A 86 -50.68 -2.05 27.28
CA LEU A 86 -51.16 -3.22 28.02
C LEU A 86 -50.07 -3.81 28.92
N LEU A 87 -48.83 -3.88 28.44
CA LEU A 87 -47.68 -4.29 29.27
C LEU A 87 -47.49 -3.34 30.46
N GLN A 88 -47.54 -2.02 30.24
CA GLN A 88 -47.43 -1.03 31.32
C GLN A 88 -48.57 -1.14 32.35
N GLN A 89 -49.80 -1.41 31.90
CA GLN A 89 -50.93 -1.67 32.81
C GLN A 89 -50.69 -2.91 33.66
N GLY A 90 -50.21 -4.01 33.06
CA GLY A 90 -49.87 -5.23 33.80
C GLY A 90 -48.82 -5.00 34.88
N ILE A 91 -47.76 -4.26 34.56
CA ILE A 91 -46.72 -3.87 35.53
C ILE A 91 -47.29 -3.01 36.65
N ARG A 92 -48.14 -2.02 36.34
CA ARG A 92 -48.75 -1.13 37.35
C ARG A 92 -49.69 -1.84 38.32
N HIS A 93 -50.35 -2.90 37.86
CA HIS A 93 -51.33 -3.65 38.65
C HIS A 93 -50.78 -4.98 39.20
N ASP A 94 -49.49 -5.27 39.04
CA ASP A 94 -48.84 -6.54 39.41
C ASP A 94 -49.53 -7.79 38.80
N ASP A 95 -50.09 -7.66 37.59
CA ASP A 95 -50.73 -8.76 36.86
C ASP A 95 -49.67 -9.62 36.16
N LYS A 96 -49.23 -10.66 36.87
CA LYS A 96 -48.19 -11.59 36.39
C LYS A 96 -48.58 -12.31 35.09
N LEU A 97 -49.87 -12.62 34.89
CA LEU A 97 -50.32 -13.30 33.68
C LEU A 97 -50.26 -12.36 32.47
N LEU A 98 -50.67 -11.10 32.64
CA LEU A 98 -50.65 -10.12 31.57
C LEU A 98 -49.22 -9.78 31.13
N VAL A 99 -48.27 -9.73 32.08
CA VAL A 99 -46.85 -9.52 31.82
C VAL A 99 -46.22 -10.74 31.15
N GLU A 100 -46.50 -11.96 31.61
CA GLU A 100 -45.93 -13.18 31.03
C GLU A 100 -46.42 -13.40 29.59
N ASN A 101 -47.69 -13.08 29.30
CA ASN A 101 -48.25 -13.13 27.93
C ASN A 101 -47.63 -12.10 26.96
N ARG A 102 -46.81 -11.17 27.46
CA ARG A 102 -46.09 -10.14 26.68
C ARG A 102 -44.59 -10.18 26.92
N ARG A 103 -44.09 -11.36 27.30
CA ARG A 103 -42.66 -11.55 27.61
C ARG A 103 -41.77 -11.21 26.41
N ASP A 104 -42.22 -11.49 25.18
CA ASP A 104 -41.55 -11.09 23.93
C ASP A 104 -41.31 -9.58 23.85
N LEU A 105 -42.33 -8.76 24.15
CA LEU A 105 -42.22 -7.31 24.14
C LEU A 105 -41.33 -6.80 25.27
N LEU A 106 -41.41 -7.41 26.46
CA LEU A 106 -40.55 -7.08 27.58
C LEU A 106 -39.08 -7.37 27.25
N ASN A 107 -38.79 -8.54 26.66
CA ASN A 107 -37.44 -8.90 26.22
C ASN A 107 -36.94 -7.93 25.13
N LEU A 108 -37.78 -7.57 24.14
CA LEU A 108 -37.41 -6.59 23.11
C LEU A 108 -37.06 -5.23 23.72
N ILE A 109 -37.85 -4.74 24.68
CA ILE A 109 -37.60 -3.49 25.40
C ILE A 109 -36.27 -3.57 26.18
N GLU A 110 -36.01 -4.68 26.85
CA GLU A 110 -34.79 -4.90 27.62
C GLU A 110 -33.55 -4.94 26.72
N VAL A 111 -33.63 -5.62 25.57
CA VAL A 111 -32.57 -5.64 24.57
C VAL A 111 -32.33 -4.24 23.99
N ILE A 112 -33.36 -3.52 23.57
CA ILE A 112 -33.23 -2.14 23.06
C ILE A 112 -32.55 -1.24 24.09
N LYS A 113 -32.97 -1.30 25.36
CA LYS A 113 -32.34 -0.54 26.45
C LYS A 113 -30.87 -0.93 26.65
N THR A 114 -30.55 -2.22 26.59
CA THR A 114 -29.18 -2.71 26.77
C THR A 114 -28.29 -2.31 25.60
N ILE A 115 -28.80 -2.31 24.37
CA ILE A 115 -28.10 -1.75 23.19
C ILE A 115 -27.84 -0.25 23.40
N CYS A 116 -28.86 0.52 23.82
CA CYS A 116 -28.71 1.95 24.08
C CYS A 116 -27.69 2.24 25.20
N GLU A 117 -27.67 1.43 26.26
CA GLU A 117 -26.71 1.56 27.35
C GLU A 117 -25.30 1.15 26.93
N SER A 118 -25.16 0.07 26.15
CA SER A 118 -23.89 -0.36 25.57
C SER A 118 -23.30 0.72 24.66
N LEU A 119 -24.14 1.49 23.95
CA LEU A 119 -23.65 2.61 23.15
C LEU A 119 -23.02 3.74 23.98
N LYS A 120 -23.40 3.89 25.26
CA LYS A 120 -22.83 4.92 26.14
C LYS A 120 -21.39 4.63 26.54
N SER A 121 -20.93 3.37 26.44
CA SER A 121 -19.52 3.05 26.68
C SER A 121 -18.60 3.43 25.52
N TYR A 122 -19.15 3.78 24.36
CA TYR A 122 -18.37 4.29 23.24
C TYR A 122 -18.32 5.81 23.25
N SER A 123 -17.13 6.35 22.99
CA SER A 123 -17.00 7.74 22.61
C SER A 123 -17.66 7.94 21.23
N LEU A 124 -18.63 8.84 21.15
CA LEU A 124 -19.32 9.20 19.90
C LEU A 124 -18.63 10.42 19.26
N PRO A 125 -18.50 10.49 17.92
CA PRO A 125 -19.11 9.61 16.92
C PRO A 125 -18.40 8.26 16.74
N VAL A 126 -19.15 7.21 16.39
CA VAL A 126 -18.61 5.88 16.09
C VAL A 126 -19.31 5.24 14.90
N PHE A 127 -18.56 4.52 14.05
CA PHE A 127 -19.14 3.72 12.97
C PHE A 127 -19.93 2.54 13.54
N ALA A 128 -21.14 2.32 13.03
CA ALA A 128 -22.04 1.25 13.48
C ALA A 128 -21.36 -0.12 13.44
N ASP A 129 -20.59 -0.40 12.38
CA ASP A 129 -19.89 -1.68 12.17
C ASP A 129 -18.92 -2.03 13.31
N ARG A 130 -18.35 -1.03 13.99
CA ARG A 130 -17.46 -1.24 15.14
C ARG A 130 -18.20 -1.72 16.37
N VAL A 131 -19.44 -1.28 16.54
CA VAL A 131 -20.27 -1.66 17.67
C VAL A 131 -20.93 -3.03 17.43
N GLN A 132 -21.13 -3.41 16.16
CA GLN A 132 -21.81 -4.65 15.79
C GLN A 132 -21.19 -5.90 16.42
N GLN A 133 -19.86 -5.99 16.52
CA GLN A 133 -19.19 -7.18 17.05
C GLN A 133 -19.45 -7.35 18.55
N ASP A 134 -19.27 -6.29 19.33
CA ASP A 134 -19.50 -6.32 20.76
C ASP A 134 -20.98 -6.62 21.09
N LEU A 135 -21.93 -6.13 20.27
CA LEU A 135 -23.34 -6.48 20.43
C LEU A 135 -23.62 -7.97 20.15
N LYS A 136 -22.92 -8.59 19.21
CA LYS A 136 -23.02 -10.03 18.94
C LYS A 136 -22.41 -10.85 20.06
N ASP A 137 -21.23 -10.46 20.54
CA ASP A 137 -20.52 -11.17 21.61
C ASP A 137 -21.32 -11.14 22.92
N ASN A 138 -22.04 -10.05 23.17
CA ASN A 138 -22.98 -9.92 24.29
C ASN A 138 -24.37 -10.55 24.02
N SER A 139 -24.56 -11.27 22.91
CA SER A 139 -25.82 -11.91 22.51
C SER A 139 -27.02 -10.96 22.40
N LEU A 140 -26.78 -9.64 22.24
CA LEU A 140 -27.84 -8.64 22.07
C LEU A 140 -28.45 -8.70 20.67
N ILE A 141 -27.68 -9.18 19.68
CA ILE A 141 -28.12 -9.34 18.29
C ILE A 141 -27.63 -10.69 17.74
N ASP A 142 -28.48 -11.39 16.98
CA ASP A 142 -28.12 -12.65 16.32
C ASP A 142 -27.24 -12.44 15.07
N SER A 143 -27.41 -11.29 14.42
CA SER A 143 -26.78 -10.91 13.16
C SER A 143 -26.52 -9.39 13.16
N SER A 144 -26.00 -8.86 12.06
CA SER A 144 -25.80 -7.42 11.90
C SER A 144 -27.13 -6.65 11.90
N LEU A 145 -27.13 -5.49 12.56
CA LEU A 145 -28.32 -4.73 12.90
C LEU A 145 -28.42 -3.47 12.03
N TYR A 146 -29.53 -3.28 11.35
CA TYR A 146 -29.83 -1.99 10.75
C TYR A 146 -30.26 -0.99 11.84
N PHE A 147 -29.28 -0.31 12.46
CA PHE A 147 -29.45 0.58 13.63
C PHE A 147 -30.65 1.55 13.58
N PRO A 148 -31.04 2.15 12.43
CA PRO A 148 -32.25 2.99 12.39
C PRO A 148 -33.54 2.26 12.82
N LEU A 149 -33.58 0.93 12.76
CA LEU A 149 -34.71 0.14 13.29
C LEU A 149 -34.77 0.15 14.82
N VAL A 150 -33.62 0.27 15.50
CA VAL A 150 -33.57 0.36 16.96
C VAL A 150 -34.24 1.66 17.41
N VAL A 151 -33.88 2.77 16.78
CA VAL A 151 -34.48 4.09 17.03
C VAL A 151 -35.98 4.05 16.70
N GLU A 152 -36.35 3.49 15.54
CA GLU A 152 -37.75 3.38 15.13
C GLU A 152 -38.61 2.58 16.12
N LEU A 153 -38.09 1.47 16.65
CA LEU A 153 -38.80 0.65 17.63
C LEU A 153 -38.81 1.32 19.01
N ALA A 154 -37.70 1.92 19.44
CA ALA A 154 -37.60 2.67 20.69
C ALA A 154 -38.67 3.77 20.77
N ASP A 155 -38.85 4.55 19.70
CA ASP A 155 -39.89 5.56 19.59
C ASP A 155 -41.30 4.97 19.77
N SER A 156 -41.59 3.85 19.11
CA SER A 156 -42.89 3.16 19.19
C SER A 156 -43.24 2.68 20.61
N VAL A 157 -42.24 2.45 21.46
CA VAL A 157 -42.42 2.06 22.86
C VAL A 157 -41.96 3.15 23.86
N SER A 158 -41.85 4.40 23.40
CA SER A 158 -41.52 5.57 24.24
C SER A 158 -40.22 5.41 25.05
N ILE A 159 -39.21 4.78 24.45
CA ILE A 159 -37.84 4.73 24.98
C ILE A 159 -37.06 5.88 24.34
N GLU A 160 -36.49 6.75 25.16
CA GLU A 160 -35.62 7.82 24.66
C GLU A 160 -34.25 7.25 24.28
N THR A 161 -33.81 7.55 23.04
CA THR A 161 -32.42 7.33 22.61
C THR A 161 -31.62 8.63 22.81
N ASP A 162 -30.37 8.49 23.25
CA ASP A 162 -29.42 9.59 23.45
C ASP A 162 -28.53 9.81 22.20
N PHE A 163 -28.83 9.14 21.10
CA PHE A 163 -28.05 9.13 19.87
C PHE A 163 -28.91 9.28 18.61
N ASP A 164 -28.30 9.79 17.55
CA ASP A 164 -28.81 9.83 16.18
C ASP A 164 -28.00 8.91 15.26
N ILE A 165 -28.61 8.47 14.16
CA ILE A 165 -27.92 7.68 13.12
C ILE A 165 -27.79 8.52 11.86
N TYR A 166 -26.57 8.68 11.38
CA TYR A 166 -26.26 9.37 10.13
C TYR A 166 -25.77 8.40 9.06
N ASP A 167 -26.34 8.47 7.86
CA ASP A 167 -25.89 7.71 6.71
C ASP A 167 -24.90 8.55 5.87
N HIS A 168 -23.67 8.08 5.70
CA HIS A 168 -22.59 8.71 4.91
C HIS A 168 -21.94 7.69 3.98
N ASP A 169 -22.02 7.89 2.66
CA ASP A 169 -21.42 7.00 1.64
C ASP A 169 -21.72 5.50 1.82
N GLY A 170 -22.91 5.18 2.37
CA GLY A 170 -23.34 3.80 2.63
C GLY A 170 -22.91 3.25 3.99
N TYR A 171 -22.15 4.01 4.76
CA TYR A 171 -21.79 3.72 6.14
C TYR A 171 -22.76 4.41 7.11
N ARG A 172 -22.94 3.80 8.29
CA ARG A 172 -23.74 4.38 9.38
C ARG A 172 -22.85 4.86 10.49
N ILE A 173 -23.06 6.10 10.89
CA ILE A 173 -22.33 6.75 11.98
C ILE A 173 -23.33 7.04 13.09
N ILE A 174 -23.03 6.57 14.29
CA ILE A 174 -23.80 6.81 15.51
C ILE A 174 -23.27 8.07 16.17
N LEU A 175 -24.15 9.03 16.41
CA LEU A 175 -23.85 10.39 16.85
C LEU A 175 -24.54 10.71 18.16
N LYS A 176 -24.03 11.67 18.94
CA LYS A 176 -24.83 12.23 20.05
C LYS A 176 -26.07 12.91 19.46
N LYS A 177 -27.21 12.78 20.15
CA LYS A 177 -28.47 13.40 19.70
C LYS A 177 -28.32 14.92 19.52
N GLY A 178 -28.79 15.44 18.38
CA GLY A 178 -28.73 16.87 18.05
C GLY A 178 -27.38 17.36 17.53
N SER A 179 -26.45 16.47 17.18
CA SER A 179 -25.15 16.84 16.58
C SER A 179 -25.29 17.27 15.13
N ASN A 180 -24.69 18.40 14.73
CA ASN A 180 -24.63 18.85 13.33
C ASN A 180 -23.37 18.30 12.61
N GLN A 181 -23.38 17.02 12.22
CA GLN A 181 -22.21 16.34 11.63
C GLN A 181 -22.08 16.42 10.10
N ASP A 182 -23.16 16.69 9.37
CA ASP A 182 -23.13 16.83 7.91
C ASP A 182 -22.13 17.88 7.44
N HIS A 183 -22.09 19.02 8.12
CA HIS A 183 -21.16 20.09 7.80
C HIS A 183 -19.71 19.70 8.14
N PHE A 184 -19.50 19.00 9.26
CA PHE A 184 -18.20 18.49 9.68
C PHE A 184 -17.57 17.56 8.65
N ILE A 185 -18.33 16.57 8.16
CA ILE A 185 -17.78 15.49 7.32
C ILE A 185 -17.33 16.05 5.98
N LYS A 186 -18.18 16.89 5.38
CA LYS A 186 -17.90 17.57 4.11
C LYS A 186 -16.68 18.48 4.21
N GLU A 187 -16.58 19.27 5.29
CA GLU A 187 -15.42 20.14 5.51
C GLU A 187 -14.14 19.34 5.70
N LEU A 188 -14.14 18.24 6.47
CA LEU A 188 -12.95 17.41 6.66
C LEU A 188 -12.44 16.85 5.33
N ILE A 189 -13.30 16.21 4.54
CA ILE A 189 -12.93 15.60 3.25
C ILE A 189 -12.41 16.69 2.30
N MET A 190 -13.08 17.84 2.26
CA MET A 190 -12.62 18.99 1.46
C MET A 190 -11.23 19.47 1.88
N GLN A 191 -10.97 19.60 3.19
CA GLN A 191 -9.66 20.03 3.70
C GLN A 191 -8.59 18.98 3.43
N ALA A 192 -8.86 17.70 3.69
CA ALA A 192 -7.95 16.60 3.38
C ALA A 192 -7.56 16.61 1.90
N GLY A 193 -8.54 16.79 1.01
CA GLY A 193 -8.32 16.91 -0.42
C GLY A 193 -7.48 18.14 -0.80
N LYS A 194 -7.74 19.31 -0.19
CA LYS A 194 -6.95 20.54 -0.41
C LYS A 194 -5.50 20.36 0.01
N ILE A 195 -5.26 19.71 1.15
CA ILE A 195 -3.93 19.48 1.70
C ILE A 195 -3.18 18.44 0.86
N ALA A 196 -3.82 17.33 0.51
CA ALA A 196 -3.26 16.33 -0.39
C ALA A 196 -2.82 16.97 -1.71
N THR A 197 -3.71 17.76 -2.35
CA THR A 197 -3.32 18.56 -3.51
C THR A 197 -2.16 19.48 -3.15
N HIS A 198 -2.20 20.20 -2.02
CA HIS A 198 -1.12 21.08 -1.58
C HIS A 198 0.27 20.42 -1.49
N MET A 199 0.32 19.12 -1.23
CA MET A 199 1.54 18.36 -0.97
C MET A 199 1.97 17.46 -2.13
N GLY A 200 1.36 17.65 -3.31
CA GLY A 200 1.69 16.87 -4.51
C GLY A 200 0.90 15.57 -4.61
N GLY A 201 -0.36 15.58 -4.16
CA GLY A 201 -1.24 14.41 -4.15
C GLY A 201 -1.08 13.55 -2.89
N VAL A 202 0.11 13.53 -2.29
CA VAL A 202 0.42 12.64 -1.16
C VAL A 202 0.55 13.41 0.15
N TYR A 203 -0.15 12.95 1.19
CA TYR A 203 -0.08 13.54 2.54
C TYR A 203 -0.12 12.49 3.65
N PRO A 204 0.62 12.66 4.76
CA PRO A 204 0.53 11.73 5.89
C PRO A 204 -0.76 11.95 6.65
N ILE A 205 -1.49 10.86 6.90
CA ILE A 205 -2.79 10.89 7.58
C ILE A 205 -2.66 11.52 8.98
N SER A 206 -1.59 11.18 9.71
CA SER A 206 -1.31 11.68 11.06
C SER A 206 -1.25 13.21 11.16
N LYS A 207 -0.89 13.90 10.08
CA LYS A 207 -0.81 15.37 10.06
C LYS A 207 -2.16 16.02 9.79
N LEU A 208 -3.25 15.28 9.54
CA LEU A 208 -4.63 15.82 9.54
C LEU A 208 -5.16 16.12 10.95
N TYR A 209 -4.44 15.66 11.98
CA TYR A 209 -4.89 15.72 13.38
C TYR A 209 -4.12 16.72 14.22
N ASN A 210 -3.00 17.25 13.71
CA ASN A 210 -2.15 18.16 14.45
C ASN A 210 -2.71 19.61 14.42
N PRO A 211 -3.09 20.21 15.56
CA PRO A 211 -3.65 21.56 15.62
C PRO A 211 -2.73 22.65 15.03
N ASP A 212 -1.41 22.46 15.09
CA ASP A 212 -0.41 23.40 14.58
C ASP A 212 -0.47 23.53 13.05
N TRP A 213 -0.99 22.50 12.38
CA TRP A 213 -1.16 22.43 10.93
C TRP A 213 -2.52 22.97 10.46
N HIS A 214 -3.49 23.08 11.38
CA HIS A 214 -4.88 23.32 11.04
C HIS A 214 -5.44 24.52 11.78
N ARG A 215 -5.06 25.72 11.32
CA ARG A 215 -5.49 26.97 11.98
C ARG A 215 -6.97 27.33 11.83
N ASN A 216 -7.77 26.56 11.09
CA ASN A 216 -9.18 26.88 10.79
C ASN A 216 -10.09 25.65 10.67
N LEU A 217 -9.84 24.57 11.43
CA LEU A 217 -10.81 23.47 11.48
C LEU A 217 -12.13 24.00 12.08
N PRO A 218 -13.30 23.72 11.48
CA PRO A 218 -14.59 23.93 12.11
C PRO A 218 -14.56 23.45 13.56
N ALA A 219 -15.10 24.22 14.51
CA ALA A 219 -15.04 23.87 15.93
C ALA A 219 -15.50 22.42 16.20
N ALA A 220 -16.46 21.93 15.41
CA ALA A 220 -16.91 20.53 15.32
C ALA A 220 -15.78 19.47 15.27
N LEU A 221 -14.67 19.77 14.57
CA LEU A 221 -13.48 18.91 14.41
C LEU A 221 -12.57 18.85 15.65
N ASN A 222 -12.77 19.77 16.59
CA ASN A 222 -12.15 19.80 17.90
C ASN A 222 -13.05 19.22 19.01
N TYR A 223 -14.33 18.90 18.72
CA TYR A 223 -15.28 18.34 19.70
C TYR A 223 -15.31 16.81 19.76
N ILE A 224 -14.51 16.12 18.94
CA ILE A 224 -14.33 14.67 19.05
C ILE A 224 -13.26 14.42 20.11
N ASP A 225 -13.62 13.62 21.11
CA ASP A 225 -12.73 13.19 22.20
C ASP A 225 -11.36 12.76 21.63
N GLY A 226 -10.29 13.24 22.26
CA GLY A 226 -8.92 13.04 21.80
C GLY A 226 -8.55 11.57 21.59
N GLU A 227 -9.14 10.65 22.37
CA GLU A 227 -8.85 9.22 22.27
C GLU A 227 -9.37 8.57 20.97
N ILE A 228 -10.45 9.09 20.38
CA ILE A 228 -11.06 8.52 19.16
C ILE A 228 -10.90 9.41 17.92
N ASN A 229 -10.37 10.63 18.09
CA ASN A 229 -10.32 11.65 17.06
C ASN A 229 -9.57 11.19 15.80
N GLU A 230 -8.40 10.58 15.99
CA GLU A 230 -7.58 10.05 14.90
C GLU A 230 -8.30 8.91 14.18
N GLN A 231 -8.69 7.88 14.91
CA GLN A 231 -9.27 6.69 14.31
C GLN A 231 -10.60 6.95 13.59
N TYR A 232 -11.46 7.81 14.15
CA TYR A 232 -12.72 8.19 13.50
C TYR A 232 -12.46 8.93 12.17
N LYS A 233 -11.50 9.84 12.13
CA LYS A 233 -11.16 10.56 10.89
C LYS A 233 -10.50 9.64 9.86
N ILE A 234 -9.68 8.66 10.29
CA ILE A 234 -9.14 7.61 9.41
C ILE A 234 -10.29 6.86 8.75
N ASP A 235 -11.22 6.33 9.54
CA ASP A 235 -12.36 5.58 9.01
C ASP A 235 -13.22 6.43 8.08
N LEU A 236 -13.44 7.69 8.45
CA LEU A 236 -14.20 8.62 7.64
C LEU A 236 -13.54 8.86 6.28
N LEU A 237 -12.22 9.02 6.22
CA LEU A 237 -11.51 9.11 4.95
C LEU A 237 -11.63 7.80 4.16
N LYS A 238 -11.53 6.64 4.83
CA LYS A 238 -11.70 5.32 4.20
C LYS A 238 -13.08 5.11 3.56
N THR A 239 -14.08 5.92 3.90
CA THR A 239 -15.38 5.90 3.20
C THR A 239 -15.31 6.46 1.77
N GLN A 240 -14.30 7.26 1.45
CA GLN A 240 -14.14 7.87 0.13
C GLN A 240 -13.60 6.84 -0.85
N SER A 241 -14.37 6.55 -1.91
CA SER A 241 -14.02 5.52 -2.90
C SER A 241 -12.78 5.85 -3.72
N ASP A 242 -12.42 7.13 -3.81
CA ASP A 242 -11.24 7.64 -4.51
C ASP A 242 -10.02 7.79 -3.59
N LEU A 243 -10.11 7.39 -2.30
CA LEU A 243 -8.96 7.38 -1.41
C LEU A 243 -8.02 6.20 -1.70
N ILE A 244 -6.71 6.50 -1.75
CA ILE A 244 -5.64 5.51 -1.82
C ILE A 244 -4.79 5.64 -0.55
N LEU A 245 -4.65 4.54 0.19
CA LEU A 245 -3.67 4.41 1.28
C LEU A 245 -2.33 3.93 0.71
N LEU A 246 -1.24 4.55 1.15
CA LEU A 246 0.11 4.39 0.62
C LEU A 246 1.11 4.12 1.76
N ASN A 247 2.22 3.44 1.47
CA ASN A 247 3.28 3.12 2.42
C ASN A 247 2.75 2.53 3.73
N ASN A 248 2.09 1.37 3.65
CA ASN A 248 1.49 0.70 4.81
C ASN A 248 0.56 1.62 5.62
N GLU A 249 -0.32 2.36 4.93
CA GLU A 249 -1.27 3.31 5.50
C GLU A 249 -0.67 4.56 6.19
N ARG A 250 0.65 4.81 6.05
CA ARG A 250 1.29 6.03 6.59
C ARG A 250 0.88 7.28 5.82
N TYR A 251 0.64 7.13 4.52
CA TYR A 251 0.28 8.22 3.61
C TYR A 251 -1.06 7.92 2.93
N PHE A 252 -1.70 8.97 2.42
CA PHE A 252 -2.86 8.84 1.57
C PHE A 252 -2.81 9.80 0.39
N SER A 253 -3.61 9.49 -0.63
CA SER A 253 -3.86 10.33 -1.79
C SER A 253 -5.29 10.12 -2.29
N PHE A 254 -5.76 11.01 -3.17
CA PHE A 254 -6.99 10.83 -3.93
C PHE A 254 -6.64 10.51 -5.38
N VAL A 255 -7.31 9.50 -5.97
CA VAL A 255 -7.06 9.00 -7.34
C VAL A 255 -7.05 10.12 -8.39
N GLU A 256 -7.92 11.11 -8.25
CA GLU A 256 -8.16 12.17 -9.24
C GLU A 256 -7.43 13.50 -8.93
N ARG A 257 -6.49 13.53 -7.97
CA ARG A 257 -5.87 14.78 -7.49
C ARG A 257 -4.38 14.94 -7.80
N ASP A 258 -3.92 14.33 -8.89
CA ASP A 258 -2.51 14.23 -9.29
C ASP A 258 -1.94 15.41 -10.10
N GLU A 259 -2.70 16.49 -10.32
CA GLU A 259 -2.36 17.57 -11.26
C GLU A 259 -0.91 18.10 -11.15
N ARG A 260 -0.36 18.10 -9.93
CA ARG A 260 0.99 18.61 -9.65
C ARG A 260 2.09 17.65 -10.03
N ILE A 261 1.90 16.37 -9.78
CA ILE A 261 2.88 15.35 -10.18
C ILE A 261 2.87 15.26 -11.70
N SER A 262 1.69 15.18 -12.30
CA SER A 262 1.52 15.06 -13.74
C SER A 262 2.10 16.25 -14.50
N SER A 263 1.92 17.48 -14.01
CA SER A 263 2.54 18.67 -14.61
C SER A 263 4.07 18.74 -14.51
N MET A 264 4.70 17.95 -13.62
CA MET A 264 6.15 17.78 -13.56
C MET A 264 6.63 16.58 -14.41
N LEU A 265 5.86 15.49 -14.46
CA LEU A 265 6.20 14.30 -15.24
C LEU A 265 6.09 14.52 -16.76
N LEU A 266 5.10 15.29 -17.22
CA LEU A 266 4.91 15.62 -18.64
C LEU A 266 6.17 16.22 -19.30
N PRO A 267 6.73 17.33 -18.82
CA PRO A 267 7.93 17.90 -19.43
C PRO A 267 9.16 17.00 -19.27
N ILE A 268 9.23 16.16 -18.23
CA ILE A 268 10.30 15.16 -18.08
C ILE A 268 10.23 14.16 -19.23
N PHE A 269 9.10 13.47 -19.41
CA PHE A 269 9.00 12.43 -20.43
C PHE A 269 8.94 12.98 -21.86
N LYS A 270 8.57 14.27 -22.04
CA LYS A 270 8.73 14.98 -23.32
C LYS A 270 10.19 15.10 -23.75
N VAL A 271 11.14 15.27 -22.83
CA VAL A 271 12.57 15.46 -23.15
C VAL A 271 13.36 14.16 -23.23
N TYR A 272 13.03 13.22 -22.36
CA TYR A 272 13.82 12.00 -22.19
C TYR A 272 13.33 10.84 -23.05
N GLU A 273 12.05 10.81 -23.44
CA GLU A 273 11.43 9.83 -24.36
C GLU A 273 11.72 8.34 -24.03
N GLY A 274 12.17 8.04 -22.80
CA GLY A 274 12.68 6.74 -22.39
C GLY A 274 12.79 6.59 -20.87
N PRO A 275 13.37 5.47 -20.39
CA PRO A 275 13.39 5.14 -18.97
C PRO A 275 14.32 6.06 -18.18
N ILE A 276 13.85 6.53 -17.03
CA ILE A 276 14.61 7.40 -16.13
C ILE A 276 14.89 6.64 -14.82
N PRO A 277 16.10 6.72 -14.24
CA PRO A 277 16.38 6.13 -12.93
C PRO A 277 15.40 6.62 -11.86
N LYS A 278 14.78 5.68 -11.13
CA LYS A 278 13.74 5.94 -10.10
C LYS A 278 14.19 7.04 -9.14
N ASN A 279 15.38 6.90 -8.55
CA ASN A 279 15.88 7.85 -7.56
C ASN A 279 16.07 9.25 -8.15
N THR A 280 16.57 9.35 -9.39
CA THR A 280 16.79 10.64 -10.06
C THR A 280 15.46 11.30 -10.41
N LEU A 281 14.49 10.53 -10.90
CA LEU A 281 13.13 11.01 -11.18
C LEU A 281 12.43 11.52 -9.91
N LEU A 282 12.45 10.72 -8.84
CA LEU A 282 11.80 11.09 -7.58
C LEU A 282 12.48 12.31 -6.91
N ASN A 283 13.80 12.43 -7.02
CA ASN A 283 14.51 13.63 -6.58
C ASN A 283 14.11 14.87 -7.39
N ALA A 284 13.92 14.74 -8.70
CA ALA A 284 13.41 15.84 -9.54
C ALA A 284 12.00 16.28 -9.13
N LEU A 285 11.09 15.33 -8.88
CA LEU A 285 9.75 15.62 -8.35
C LEU A 285 9.83 16.34 -7.01
N LYS A 286 10.68 15.85 -6.09
CA LYS A 286 10.92 16.47 -4.79
C LYS A 286 11.43 17.92 -4.94
N MET A 287 12.35 18.19 -5.86
CA MET A 287 12.84 19.56 -6.11
C MET A 287 11.72 20.48 -6.62
N GLY A 288 10.93 20.01 -7.58
CA GLY A 288 9.79 20.76 -8.11
C GLY A 288 8.73 21.07 -7.04
N LEU A 289 8.43 20.12 -6.16
CA LEU A 289 7.54 20.34 -5.02
C LEU A 289 8.15 21.33 -4.02
N THR A 290 9.41 21.16 -3.65
CA THR A 290 10.16 22.02 -2.70
C THR A 290 10.12 23.49 -3.11
N GLN A 291 10.35 23.77 -4.40
CA GLN A 291 10.39 25.14 -4.93
C GLN A 291 9.18 25.98 -4.53
N ARG A 292 7.99 25.36 -4.49
CA ARG A 292 6.72 26.04 -4.23
C ARG A 292 6.63 26.60 -2.81
N PHE A 293 7.34 26.00 -1.88
CA PHE A 293 7.38 26.42 -0.49
C PHE A 293 8.46 27.46 -0.24
N MET A 294 9.36 27.70 -1.20
CA MET A 294 10.41 28.71 -1.07
C MET A 294 9.88 30.14 -1.23
N SER A 295 8.70 30.33 -1.79
CA SER A 295 8.02 31.64 -1.82
C SER A 295 7.31 31.98 -0.49
N LYS A 296 7.13 31.00 0.40
CA LYS A 296 6.51 31.21 1.71
C LYS A 296 7.54 31.79 2.70
N PRO A 297 7.11 32.62 3.67
CA PRO A 297 7.98 33.09 4.74
C PRO A 297 8.62 31.94 5.51
N ASN A 298 9.85 32.14 5.97
CA ASN A 298 10.51 31.17 6.84
C ASN A 298 9.70 31.01 8.14
N SER A 299 9.20 29.80 8.39
CA SER A 299 8.30 29.48 9.50
C SER A 299 8.37 27.99 9.82
N GLN A 300 8.04 27.61 11.06
CA GLN A 300 8.00 26.21 11.47
C GLN A 300 7.06 25.37 10.60
N LEU A 301 5.90 25.92 10.20
CA LEU A 301 4.96 25.22 9.32
C LEU A 301 5.60 24.90 7.96
N ARG A 302 6.30 25.88 7.36
CA ARG A 302 7.01 25.68 6.10
C ARG A 302 8.10 24.60 6.22
N GLU A 303 8.88 24.62 7.30
CA GLU A 303 9.93 23.62 7.51
C GLU A 303 9.34 22.20 7.66
N HIS A 304 8.23 22.06 8.38
CA HIS A 304 7.57 20.76 8.44
C HIS A 304 6.93 20.33 7.10
N GLU A 305 6.42 21.27 6.28
CA GLU A 305 5.94 20.94 4.92
C GLU A 305 7.08 20.36 4.07
N LEU A 306 8.28 20.95 4.17
CA LEU A 306 9.46 20.47 3.47
C LEU A 306 9.92 19.09 3.97
N GLU A 307 9.86 18.84 5.27
CA GLU A 307 10.13 17.54 5.88
C GLU A 307 9.20 16.44 5.33
N ILE A 308 7.90 16.71 5.24
CA ILE A 308 6.94 15.74 4.71
C ILE A 308 7.24 15.38 3.25
N ILE A 309 7.61 16.36 2.41
CA ILE A 309 7.98 16.10 1.01
C ILE A 309 9.21 15.18 0.94
N ASN A 310 10.15 15.32 1.87
CA ASN A 310 11.33 14.46 1.94
C ASN A 310 10.96 13.02 2.33
N GLU A 311 10.02 12.85 3.25
CA GLU A 311 9.59 11.53 3.72
C GLU A 311 8.60 10.84 2.79
N SER A 312 7.93 11.58 1.90
CA SER A 312 6.86 11.05 1.04
C SER A 312 7.35 10.42 -0.27
N ILE A 313 8.66 10.38 -0.53
CA ILE A 313 9.24 9.93 -1.80
C ILE A 313 8.72 8.55 -2.25
N GLU A 314 8.75 7.55 -1.37
CA GLU A 314 8.25 6.21 -1.71
C GLU A 314 6.72 6.20 -1.88
N ALA A 315 5.99 7.03 -1.12
CA ALA A 315 4.54 7.13 -1.25
C ALA A 315 4.16 7.84 -2.57
N ILE A 316 4.96 8.81 -3.03
CA ILE A 316 4.83 9.45 -4.34
C ILE A 316 5.02 8.42 -5.45
N ASP A 317 6.03 7.56 -5.32
CA ASP A 317 6.29 6.48 -6.29
C ASP A 317 5.13 5.46 -6.35
N GLU A 318 4.69 4.97 -5.19
CA GLU A 318 3.53 4.08 -5.09
C GLU A 318 2.27 4.75 -5.64
N PHE A 319 2.05 6.03 -5.34
CA PHE A 319 0.93 6.78 -5.88
C PHE A 319 0.98 6.84 -7.40
N CYS A 320 2.12 7.22 -7.98
CA CYS A 320 2.29 7.33 -9.43
C CYS A 320 2.03 6.01 -10.14
N THR A 321 2.53 4.90 -9.58
CA THR A 321 2.33 3.57 -10.16
C THR A 321 0.88 3.10 -10.07
N ARG A 322 0.22 3.27 -8.91
CA ARG A 322 -1.19 2.89 -8.71
C ARG A 322 -2.17 3.74 -9.50
N THR A 323 -1.81 4.99 -9.81
CA THR A 323 -2.62 5.90 -10.63
C THR A 323 -2.26 5.89 -12.11
N LEU A 324 -1.35 5.00 -12.54
CA LEU A 324 -0.89 4.84 -13.92
C LEU A 324 -0.21 6.10 -14.51
N LEU A 325 0.36 6.94 -13.65
CA LEU A 325 1.23 8.04 -14.05
C LEU A 325 2.63 7.56 -14.37
N LEU A 326 3.09 6.54 -13.64
CA LEU A 326 4.32 5.83 -13.91
C LEU A 326 4.03 4.34 -14.07
N ASP A 327 4.91 3.68 -14.79
CA ASP A 327 4.94 2.23 -14.95
C ASP A 327 5.42 1.50 -13.67
N ALA A 328 4.89 0.31 -13.42
CA ALA A 328 5.26 -0.60 -12.34
C ALA A 328 6.24 -1.74 -12.76
N VAL A 329 6.71 -1.78 -14.01
CA VAL A 329 7.49 -2.91 -14.58
C VAL A 329 8.89 -3.08 -13.98
N ASN A 330 9.52 -2.01 -13.46
CA ASN A 330 10.91 -2.05 -13.01
C ASN A 330 11.07 -1.32 -11.67
N GLU A 331 11.84 -1.84 -10.69
CA GLU A 331 12.07 -1.16 -9.41
C GLU A 331 13.15 -0.06 -9.47
N VAL A 332 14.04 -0.11 -10.47
CA VAL A 332 15.21 0.76 -10.59
C VAL A 332 14.98 1.91 -11.58
N MET A 333 14.14 1.69 -12.59
CA MET A 333 13.82 2.67 -13.64
C MET A 333 12.32 2.96 -13.66
N ARG A 334 11.94 4.12 -14.17
CA ARG A 334 10.55 4.54 -14.36
C ARG A 334 10.32 4.96 -15.81
N MET A 335 9.21 4.48 -16.35
CA MET A 335 8.67 4.85 -17.65
C MET A 335 7.37 5.65 -17.45
N PRO A 336 6.95 6.46 -18.43
CA PRO A 336 5.64 7.09 -18.36
C PRO A 336 4.56 6.02 -18.35
N GLY A 337 3.62 6.13 -17.41
CA GLY A 337 2.43 5.29 -17.38
C GLY A 337 1.40 5.75 -18.41
N GLN A 338 0.33 4.97 -18.58
CA GLN A 338 -0.70 5.21 -19.61
C GLN A 338 -1.27 6.63 -19.57
N LYS A 339 -1.59 7.17 -18.38
CA LYS A 339 -2.13 8.53 -18.25
C LYS A 339 -1.18 9.61 -18.77
N ILE A 340 0.12 9.44 -18.55
CA ILE A 340 1.13 10.38 -19.04
C ILE A 340 1.31 10.22 -20.55
N ILE A 341 1.33 8.99 -21.08
CA ILE A 341 1.44 8.74 -22.53
C ILE A 341 0.30 9.45 -23.28
N GLU A 342 -0.94 9.26 -22.84
CA GLU A 342 -2.12 9.91 -23.44
C GLU A 342 -2.04 11.45 -23.35
N ALA A 343 -1.63 11.98 -22.20
CA ALA A 343 -1.51 13.42 -22.02
C ALA A 343 -0.33 14.06 -22.81
N LEU A 344 0.73 13.31 -23.13
CA LEU A 344 1.87 13.80 -23.91
C LEU A 344 1.53 14.14 -25.35
N GLU A 345 0.49 13.52 -25.95
CA GLU A 345 0.10 13.73 -27.35
C GLU A 345 -0.28 15.18 -27.66
N SER A 346 -0.80 15.90 -26.66
CA SER A 346 -1.26 17.29 -26.78
C SER A 346 -0.50 18.25 -25.85
N TYR A 347 0.57 17.77 -25.21
CA TYR A 347 1.31 18.55 -24.23
C TYR A 347 2.28 19.55 -24.90
N GLU A 348 2.05 20.83 -24.58
CA GLU A 348 2.95 21.94 -24.90
C GLU A 348 3.57 22.52 -23.62
N PRO A 349 4.90 22.53 -23.50
CA PRO A 349 5.57 23.04 -22.31
C PRO A 349 5.47 24.58 -22.22
N GLY A 350 5.28 25.08 -20.99
CA GLY A 350 5.32 26.53 -20.73
C GLY A 350 6.74 27.10 -20.75
N GLU A 351 6.87 28.43 -20.82
CA GLU A 351 8.16 29.15 -20.98
C GLU A 351 9.28 28.70 -20.02
N LEU A 352 8.95 28.39 -18.76
CA LEU A 352 9.93 27.94 -17.77
C LEU A 352 10.44 26.52 -18.07
N TYR A 353 9.55 25.62 -18.48
CA TYR A 353 9.94 24.26 -18.85
C TYR A 353 10.71 24.29 -20.16
N GLU A 354 10.30 25.09 -21.15
CA GLU A 354 11.07 25.31 -22.38
C GLU A 354 12.51 25.78 -22.09
N ALA A 355 12.69 26.70 -21.15
CA ALA A 355 14.02 27.10 -20.71
C ALA A 355 14.82 25.93 -20.11
N GLN A 356 14.18 25.04 -19.33
CA GLN A 356 14.83 23.82 -18.82
C GLN A 356 15.16 22.81 -19.92
N ILE A 357 14.26 22.62 -20.90
CA ILE A 357 14.47 21.73 -22.06
C ILE A 357 15.73 22.17 -22.81
N ASN A 358 15.84 23.46 -23.09
CA ASN A 358 17.01 24.04 -23.75
C ASN A 358 18.29 23.81 -22.95
N ILE A 359 18.25 23.94 -21.62
CA ILE A 359 19.40 23.62 -20.76
C ILE A 359 19.78 22.13 -20.86
N VAL A 360 18.82 21.21 -20.81
CA VAL A 360 19.09 19.78 -20.95
C VAL A 360 19.78 19.48 -22.29
N ASN A 361 19.28 20.07 -23.38
CA ASN A 361 19.86 19.89 -24.71
C ASN A 361 21.30 20.40 -24.77
N GLU A 362 21.59 21.55 -24.16
CA GLU A 362 22.96 22.08 -24.12
C GLU A 362 23.89 21.29 -23.18
N ILE A 363 23.37 20.74 -22.07
CA ILE A 363 24.10 19.77 -21.24
C ILE A 363 24.46 18.52 -22.06
N ARG A 364 23.51 17.99 -22.86
CA ARG A 364 23.78 16.86 -23.74
C ARG A 364 24.86 17.18 -24.78
N LYS A 365 24.76 18.32 -25.48
CA LYS A 365 25.73 18.77 -26.49
C LYS A 365 27.14 19.02 -25.93
N HIS A 366 27.25 19.38 -24.65
CA HIS A 366 28.57 19.51 -24.00
C HIS A 366 29.32 18.18 -24.00
N GLY A 367 28.59 17.06 -23.96
CA GLY A 367 29.14 15.71 -24.03
C GLY A 367 29.58 15.13 -22.68
N LYS A 368 29.40 15.89 -21.59
CA LYS A 368 29.65 15.46 -20.20
C LYS A 368 28.93 16.40 -19.21
N PRO A 369 28.85 16.04 -17.92
CA PRO A 369 28.33 16.93 -16.87
C PRO A 369 28.98 18.32 -16.90
N ILE A 370 28.16 19.37 -16.84
CA ILE A 370 28.63 20.76 -16.92
C ILE A 370 29.03 21.27 -15.52
N PRO A 371 30.28 21.73 -15.31
CA PRO A 371 30.68 22.38 -14.06
C PRO A 371 29.94 23.71 -13.85
N SER A 372 29.66 24.07 -12.59
CA SER A 372 28.87 25.26 -12.26
C SER A 372 29.39 26.59 -12.82
N MET A 373 30.71 26.73 -12.99
CA MET A 373 31.28 27.94 -13.61
C MET A 373 30.91 28.07 -15.09
N GLU A 374 30.86 26.96 -15.82
CA GLU A 374 30.50 26.91 -17.24
C GLU A 374 28.99 27.01 -17.43
N PHE A 375 28.21 26.43 -16.51
CA PHE A 375 26.74 26.57 -16.52
C PHE A 375 26.30 28.03 -16.44
N GLY A 376 27.01 28.85 -15.66
CA GLY A 376 26.77 30.30 -15.57
C GLY A 376 26.97 31.06 -16.87
N LYS A 377 27.85 30.56 -17.74
CA LYS A 377 28.10 31.07 -19.09
C LYS A 377 27.00 30.62 -20.04
N LEU A 378 26.67 29.32 -20.01
CA LEU A 378 25.58 28.74 -20.79
C LEU A 378 24.26 29.50 -20.60
N TYR A 379 23.89 29.74 -19.34
CA TYR A 379 22.66 30.45 -18.99
C TYR A 379 22.60 31.88 -19.56
N ARG A 380 23.67 32.67 -19.39
CA ARG A 380 23.68 34.11 -19.70
C ARG A 380 24.02 34.42 -21.15
N GLU A 381 24.95 33.66 -21.72
CA GLU A 381 25.57 34.00 -23.00
C GLU A 381 25.07 33.15 -24.16
N VAL A 382 24.68 31.88 -23.89
CA VAL A 382 24.24 30.95 -24.94
C VAL A 382 22.71 30.95 -25.07
N LEU A 383 22.01 30.73 -23.95
CA LEU A 383 20.55 30.57 -23.96
C LEU A 383 19.77 31.87 -23.73
N ASN A 384 20.44 32.95 -23.27
CA ASN A 384 19.85 34.27 -23.02
C ASN A 384 18.52 34.21 -22.23
N ILE A 385 18.48 33.42 -21.15
CA ILE A 385 17.26 33.14 -20.38
C ILE A 385 16.92 34.32 -19.45
N ARG A 386 15.63 34.63 -19.30
CA ARG A 386 15.12 35.68 -18.41
C ARG A 386 15.62 35.50 -16.97
N GLU A 387 16.12 36.57 -16.35
CA GLU A 387 16.67 36.53 -14.97
C GLU A 387 15.65 36.04 -13.92
N SER A 388 14.35 36.21 -14.17
CA SER A 388 13.27 35.72 -13.30
C SER A 388 13.27 34.20 -13.14
N PHE A 389 13.83 33.44 -14.08
CA PHE A 389 13.89 31.98 -14.00
C PHE A 389 15.12 31.45 -13.25
N LYS A 390 16.08 32.32 -12.93
CA LYS A 390 17.37 31.93 -12.33
C LYS A 390 17.24 31.05 -11.09
N VAL A 391 16.34 31.39 -10.17
CA VAL A 391 16.16 30.59 -8.94
C VAL A 391 15.70 29.17 -9.27
N SER A 392 14.70 29.04 -10.15
CA SER A 392 14.17 27.76 -10.62
C SER A 392 15.25 26.92 -11.30
N LEU A 393 16.06 27.54 -12.17
CA LEU A 393 17.03 26.83 -13.01
C LEU A 393 18.30 26.42 -12.23
N TYR A 394 18.75 27.24 -11.27
CA TYR A 394 19.96 26.92 -10.50
C TYR A 394 19.69 26.06 -9.26
N THR A 395 18.52 26.22 -8.64
CA THR A 395 18.26 25.70 -7.29
C THR A 395 17.25 24.56 -7.30
N TYR A 396 16.22 24.65 -8.15
CA TYR A 396 15.13 23.67 -8.19
C TYR A 396 14.80 23.19 -9.61
N PRO A 397 15.80 22.75 -10.40
CA PRO A 397 15.52 22.20 -11.71
C PRO A 397 14.75 20.88 -11.58
N VAL A 398 13.85 20.64 -12.53
CA VAL A 398 13.02 19.43 -12.62
C VAL A 398 13.49 18.54 -13.78
N LEU A 399 14.05 19.12 -14.85
CA LEU A 399 14.48 18.35 -16.04
C LEU A 399 15.96 17.95 -16.01
N TYR A 400 16.71 18.38 -15.02
CA TYR A 400 18.12 18.04 -14.78
C TYR A 400 18.39 18.20 -13.29
N TYR A 401 19.53 17.71 -12.82
CA TYR A 401 19.90 17.84 -11.42
C TYR A 401 21.32 18.34 -11.25
N LYS A 402 21.58 18.81 -10.04
CA LYS A 402 22.86 19.33 -9.61
C LYS A 402 23.47 18.38 -8.58
N GLU A 403 24.69 17.93 -8.82
CA GLU A 403 25.43 17.00 -7.96
C GLU A 403 26.74 17.65 -7.49
N GLY A 404 26.95 17.71 -6.17
CA GLY A 404 28.17 18.28 -5.57
C GLY A 404 27.98 18.85 -4.16
N ALA A 405 29.09 19.29 -3.57
CA ALA A 405 29.16 19.79 -2.19
C ALA A 405 29.39 21.32 -2.10
N GLY A 406 29.17 22.08 -3.18
CA GLY A 406 29.26 23.55 -3.16
C GLY A 406 29.71 24.18 -4.49
N ARG A 407 29.56 25.52 -4.60
CA ARG A 407 29.60 26.31 -5.86
C ARG A 407 30.75 26.03 -6.83
N ARG A 408 31.90 25.51 -6.38
CA ARG A 408 33.08 25.23 -7.22
C ARG A 408 33.17 23.77 -7.71
N ASN A 409 32.50 22.84 -7.03
CA ASN A 409 32.58 21.39 -7.30
C ASN A 409 31.23 20.80 -7.74
N ASP A 410 30.27 21.66 -8.05
CA ASP A 410 28.92 21.27 -8.42
C ASP A 410 28.82 21.07 -9.94
N TYR A 411 28.26 19.94 -10.35
CA TYR A 411 28.02 19.55 -11.74
C TYR A 411 26.53 19.48 -12.05
N TYR A 412 26.16 19.94 -13.24
CA TYR A 412 24.81 19.84 -13.78
C TYR A 412 24.74 18.64 -14.73
N LYS A 413 23.77 17.75 -14.48
CA LYS A 413 23.63 16.43 -15.11
C LYS A 413 22.22 16.20 -15.61
N THR A 414 22.07 15.48 -16.72
CA THR A 414 20.76 15.05 -17.21
C THR A 414 20.21 13.92 -16.33
N LEU A 415 18.89 13.73 -16.29
CA LEU A 415 18.25 12.72 -15.43
C LEU A 415 18.63 11.27 -15.83
N ASP A 416 18.99 11.06 -17.09
CA ASP A 416 19.37 9.77 -17.70
C ASP A 416 20.89 9.53 -17.79
N ASP A 417 21.71 10.53 -17.45
CA ASP A 417 23.17 10.53 -17.65
C ASP A 417 23.63 10.20 -19.09
N VAL A 418 22.86 10.61 -20.11
CA VAL A 418 23.19 10.47 -21.53
C VAL A 418 23.70 11.80 -22.11
N TYR A 419 24.81 11.77 -22.87
CA TYR A 419 25.46 12.95 -23.45
C TYR A 419 25.95 12.68 -24.89
N GLU A 420 26.03 13.72 -25.73
CA GLU A 420 26.50 13.62 -27.12
C GLU A 420 28.03 13.53 -27.19
N THR A 421 28.57 12.48 -27.79
CA THR A 421 30.01 12.37 -28.01
C THR A 421 30.45 13.20 -29.22
N ASN A 422 31.21 14.27 -29.01
CA ASN A 422 31.81 15.05 -30.09
C ASN A 422 32.72 14.17 -30.97
N LYS A 423 32.43 14.14 -32.27
CA LYS A 423 33.19 13.41 -33.30
C LYS A 423 34.57 14.03 -33.48
N ASP A 424 35.58 13.48 -32.80
CA ASP A 424 36.98 13.52 -33.25
C ASP A 424 37.78 12.38 -32.58
N SER A 425 37.50 11.15 -33.01
CA SER A 425 38.46 10.05 -33.14
C SER A 425 37.71 8.78 -33.59
N PRO A 426 38.19 8.07 -34.62
CA PRO A 426 37.56 6.83 -35.04
C PRO A 426 38.00 5.71 -34.09
N LYS A 427 37.04 5.06 -33.43
CA LYS A 427 37.16 3.64 -33.06
C LYS A 427 35.78 3.00 -32.95
N GLU A 428 35.70 1.93 -33.72
CA GLU A 428 34.68 0.90 -33.90
C GLU A 428 33.71 0.64 -32.75
N ILE A 429 32.52 0.19 -33.13
CA ILE A 429 31.56 -0.48 -32.27
C ILE A 429 32.30 -1.59 -31.49
N ALA A 430 32.64 -1.33 -30.23
CA ALA A 430 33.20 -2.31 -29.32
C ALA A 430 32.18 -2.56 -28.22
N GLU A 431 31.74 -3.82 -28.14
CA GLU A 431 31.19 -4.41 -26.92
C GLU A 431 32.00 -3.93 -25.73
N LYS A 432 31.38 -3.26 -24.76
CA LYS A 432 32.07 -2.85 -23.52
C LYS A 432 32.38 -4.11 -22.71
N THR A 433 33.53 -4.73 -22.97
CA THR A 433 34.15 -5.66 -22.03
C THR A 433 34.68 -4.85 -20.85
N PHE A 434 34.35 -5.26 -19.62
CA PHE A 434 34.90 -4.69 -18.39
C PHE A 434 36.44 -4.65 -18.47
N THR A 435 37.04 -3.49 -18.26
CA THR A 435 38.51 -3.34 -18.30
C THR A 435 39.14 -3.77 -16.98
N ASP A 436 40.44 -4.12 -16.97
CA ASP A 436 41.17 -4.40 -15.74
C ASP A 436 41.18 -3.17 -14.79
N GLU A 437 40.97 -1.96 -15.31
CA GLU A 437 40.82 -0.72 -14.53
C GLU A 437 39.46 -0.64 -13.82
N ASP A 438 38.37 -1.11 -14.45
CA ASP A 438 37.05 -1.20 -13.81
C ASP A 438 37.05 -2.24 -12.69
N ILE A 439 37.75 -3.36 -12.90
CA ILE A 439 37.99 -4.38 -11.88
C ILE A 439 38.82 -3.79 -10.73
N LYS A 440 39.89 -3.06 -11.03
CA LYS A 440 40.71 -2.39 -10.01
C LYS A 440 39.91 -1.34 -9.21
N SER A 441 39.02 -0.59 -9.85
CA SER A 441 38.09 0.34 -9.20
C SER A 441 37.08 -0.35 -8.28
N LEU A 442 36.60 -1.54 -8.66
CA LEU A 442 35.77 -2.40 -7.81
C LEU A 442 36.56 -2.92 -6.60
N TYR A 443 37.80 -3.39 -6.81
CA TYR A 443 38.71 -3.81 -5.75
C TYR A 443 39.00 -2.66 -4.77
N ASP A 444 39.22 -1.45 -5.26
CA ASP A 444 39.51 -0.27 -4.43
C ASP A 444 38.28 0.18 -3.62
N LYS A 445 37.07 0.04 -4.17
CA LYS A 445 35.80 0.29 -3.44
C LYS A 445 35.54 -0.75 -2.33
N LEU A 446 35.98 -1.99 -2.53
CA LEU A 446 35.81 -3.07 -1.55
C LEU A 446 36.92 -3.08 -0.48
N LYS A 447 38.15 -2.67 -0.82
CA LYS A 447 39.30 -2.56 0.11
C LYS A 447 39.08 -1.62 1.29
N GLY A 448 38.19 -0.62 1.15
CA GLY A 448 37.92 0.39 2.19
C GLY A 448 36.86 -0.01 3.22
N ILE A 449 36.31 -1.22 3.13
CA ILE A 449 35.22 -1.70 3.97
C ILE A 449 35.82 -2.58 5.08
N ALA A 450 35.77 -2.14 6.34
CA ALA A 450 36.17 -2.96 7.48
C ALA A 450 35.09 -4.04 7.74
N TYR A 451 35.51 -5.31 7.86
CA TYR A 451 34.66 -6.47 7.59
C TYR A 451 33.89 -7.07 8.79
N ASP A 452 33.97 -6.47 9.97
CA ASP A 452 33.21 -6.92 11.14
C ASP A 452 32.07 -5.90 11.43
N ASP A 453 30.83 -6.36 11.30
CA ASP A 453 29.54 -5.64 11.42
C ASP A 453 29.11 -4.70 10.26
N LEU A 454 28.92 -5.27 9.06
CA LEU A 454 28.42 -4.51 7.90
C LEU A 454 26.90 -4.26 7.94
N PRO A 455 26.43 -3.00 7.78
CA PRO A 455 25.03 -2.68 7.53
C PRO A 455 24.49 -3.36 6.27
N VAL A 456 23.21 -3.78 6.30
CA VAL A 456 22.51 -4.45 5.17
C VAL A 456 22.68 -3.73 3.82
N GLY A 457 22.85 -2.40 3.83
CA GLY A 457 23.09 -1.60 2.64
C GLY A 457 24.41 -1.89 1.92
N GLN A 458 25.50 -2.17 2.63
CA GLN A 458 26.81 -2.44 2.02
C GLN A 458 26.91 -3.87 1.45
N LEU A 459 26.22 -4.83 2.08
CA LEU A 459 26.08 -6.20 1.54
C LEU A 459 25.32 -6.22 0.21
N ARG A 460 24.31 -5.35 0.04
CA ARG A 460 23.57 -5.18 -1.22
C ARG A 460 24.42 -4.59 -2.33
N ILE A 461 25.33 -3.68 -1.99
CA ILE A 461 26.26 -3.07 -2.96
C ILE A 461 27.21 -4.12 -3.50
N GLU A 462 27.87 -4.90 -2.64
CA GLU A 462 28.78 -5.95 -3.08
C GLU A 462 28.06 -7.01 -3.94
N GLN A 463 26.91 -7.50 -3.48
CA GLN A 463 26.10 -8.46 -4.24
C GLN A 463 25.62 -7.90 -5.59
N GLY A 464 25.23 -6.62 -5.63
CA GLY A 464 24.87 -5.93 -6.87
C GLY A 464 26.04 -5.84 -7.85
N LEU A 465 27.25 -5.59 -7.36
CA LEU A 465 28.47 -5.50 -8.17
C LEU A 465 28.91 -6.86 -8.70
N LEU A 466 28.89 -7.89 -7.84
CA LEU A 466 29.24 -9.26 -8.21
C LEU A 466 28.27 -9.84 -9.25
N ARG A 467 26.98 -9.57 -9.08
CA ARG A 467 25.93 -9.95 -10.04
C ARG A 467 26.10 -9.26 -11.39
N LYS A 468 26.40 -7.96 -11.38
CA LYS A 468 26.69 -7.23 -12.61
C LYS A 468 27.89 -7.82 -13.34
N TYR A 469 29.00 -8.04 -12.62
CA TYR A 469 30.21 -8.65 -13.18
C TYR A 469 29.94 -10.02 -13.83
N LEU A 470 29.23 -10.92 -13.13
CA LEU A 470 28.96 -12.27 -13.65
C LEU A 470 28.00 -12.27 -14.84
N ILE A 471 27.02 -11.37 -14.87
CA ILE A 471 26.09 -11.21 -16.01
C ILE A 471 26.82 -10.72 -17.24
N ASP A 472 27.75 -9.78 -17.07
CA ASP A 472 28.50 -9.18 -18.18
C ASP A 472 29.60 -10.13 -18.70
N GLN A 473 30.13 -11.03 -17.87
CA GLN A 473 31.10 -12.08 -18.27
C GLN A 473 30.46 -13.31 -18.90
N SER A 474 29.14 -13.50 -18.76
CA SER A 474 28.44 -14.63 -19.38
C SER A 474 28.46 -14.47 -20.91
N LEU A 475 29.28 -15.27 -21.60
CA LEU A 475 29.42 -15.32 -23.07
C LEU A 475 28.09 -15.51 -23.85
N LEU A 476 27.00 -15.85 -23.15
CA LEU A 476 25.64 -16.02 -23.68
C LEU A 476 24.66 -14.95 -23.18
N ALA A 477 25.15 -13.80 -22.71
CA ALA A 477 24.32 -12.66 -22.33
C ALA A 477 23.67 -12.06 -23.60
N SER A 478 22.45 -12.50 -23.91
CA SER A 478 21.64 -11.87 -24.94
C SER A 478 20.84 -10.71 -24.36
N LYS A 479 20.22 -9.90 -25.23
CA LYS A 479 19.24 -8.86 -24.87
C LYS A 479 18.10 -9.37 -23.97
N HIS A 480 17.90 -10.69 -23.85
CA HIS A 480 16.75 -11.32 -23.19
C HIS A 480 17.08 -12.05 -21.87
N GLY A 481 18.35 -12.13 -21.45
CA GLY A 481 18.72 -12.82 -20.19
C GLY A 481 20.10 -13.45 -20.19
N SER A 482 20.44 -14.11 -19.06
CA SER A 482 21.67 -14.89 -18.88
C SER A 482 21.33 -16.32 -18.45
N LYS A 483 22.32 -17.22 -18.44
CA LYS A 483 22.11 -18.64 -18.11
C LYS A 483 22.37 -18.89 -16.62
N CYS A 484 21.49 -19.66 -15.96
CA CYS A 484 21.78 -20.25 -14.65
C CYS A 484 22.85 -21.34 -14.83
N GLN A 485 23.98 -21.25 -14.13
CA GLN A 485 25.12 -22.15 -14.30
C GLN A 485 24.89 -23.54 -13.69
N ILE A 486 23.81 -23.75 -12.93
CA ILE A 486 23.44 -25.06 -12.36
C ILE A 486 22.46 -25.81 -13.27
N CYS A 487 21.32 -25.20 -13.60
CA CYS A 487 20.27 -25.86 -14.39
C CYS A 487 20.38 -25.61 -15.89
N ASN A 488 21.34 -24.79 -16.34
CA ASN A 488 21.58 -24.43 -17.73
C ASN A 488 20.41 -23.78 -18.48
N LYS A 489 19.35 -23.36 -17.76
CA LYS A 489 18.22 -22.62 -18.32
C LYS A 489 18.52 -21.12 -18.38
N HIS A 490 17.94 -20.44 -19.37
CA HIS A 490 18.06 -18.99 -19.52
C HIS A 490 16.96 -18.28 -18.75
N TYR A 491 17.33 -17.21 -18.05
CA TYR A 491 16.41 -16.40 -17.27
C TYR A 491 16.67 -14.92 -17.56
N PRO A 492 15.62 -14.07 -17.49
CA PRO A 492 15.80 -12.65 -17.34
C PRO A 492 16.82 -12.34 -16.24
N LYS A 493 17.64 -11.31 -16.46
CA LYS A 493 18.74 -10.94 -15.57
C LYS A 493 18.28 -10.78 -14.11
N ASP A 494 17.03 -10.34 -13.90
CA ASP A 494 16.41 -10.09 -12.59
C ASP A 494 16.10 -11.36 -11.79
N LEU A 495 16.02 -12.53 -12.44
CA LEU A 495 15.78 -13.82 -11.80
C LEU A 495 17.06 -14.62 -11.47
N LEU A 496 18.24 -14.05 -11.74
CA LEU A 496 19.55 -14.69 -11.51
C LEU A 496 20.31 -14.04 -10.36
N ILE A 497 20.79 -14.83 -9.43
CA ILE A 497 21.50 -14.42 -8.22
C ILE A 497 22.99 -14.68 -8.40
N ALA A 498 23.84 -13.79 -7.86
CA ALA A 498 25.28 -14.03 -7.71
C ALA A 498 25.54 -14.85 -6.44
N ALA A 499 25.42 -16.16 -6.59
CA ALA A 499 25.59 -17.11 -5.51
C ALA A 499 27.08 -17.33 -5.25
N HIS A 500 27.54 -17.09 -4.02
CA HIS A 500 28.90 -17.44 -3.64
C HIS A 500 29.05 -18.96 -3.60
N VAL A 501 30.13 -19.48 -4.21
CA VAL A 501 30.45 -20.91 -4.20
C VAL A 501 30.94 -21.31 -2.81
N LYS A 502 31.89 -20.56 -2.24
CA LYS A 502 32.23 -20.65 -0.82
C LYS A 502 31.37 -19.67 -0.03
N LYS A 503 30.62 -20.12 0.98
CA LYS A 503 29.73 -19.25 1.78
C LYS A 503 30.50 -18.04 2.28
N ARG A 504 29.96 -16.85 2.02
CA ARG A 504 30.59 -15.57 2.35
C ARG A 504 31.03 -15.45 3.82
N SER A 505 30.23 -15.96 4.75
CA SER A 505 30.55 -15.97 6.19
C SER A 505 31.76 -16.84 6.55
N LEU A 506 32.19 -17.73 5.65
CA LEU A 506 33.33 -18.62 5.80
C LEU A 506 34.51 -18.20 4.91
N CYS A 507 34.37 -17.11 4.16
CA CYS A 507 35.45 -16.55 3.35
C CYS A 507 36.36 -15.67 4.22
N ASN A 508 37.67 -15.80 4.04
CA ASN A 508 38.62 -14.81 4.51
C ASN A 508 38.58 -13.56 3.61
N ASP A 509 39.24 -12.47 4.01
CA ASP A 509 39.11 -11.20 3.30
C ASP A 509 39.71 -11.24 1.88
N ASN A 510 40.74 -12.06 1.65
CA ASN A 510 41.28 -12.26 0.29
C ASN A 510 40.29 -13.02 -0.60
N GLU A 511 39.59 -14.01 -0.05
CA GLU A 511 38.57 -14.79 -0.77
C GLU A 511 37.31 -13.94 -1.05
N LYS A 512 36.90 -13.07 -0.12
CA LYS A 512 35.80 -12.11 -0.35
C LYS A 512 36.11 -11.14 -1.50
N LEU A 513 37.39 -10.82 -1.68
CA LEU A 513 37.87 -9.97 -2.77
C LEU A 513 38.09 -10.75 -4.08
N ASP A 514 38.03 -12.08 -4.08
CA ASP A 514 38.24 -12.90 -5.28
C ASP A 514 36.99 -12.94 -6.20
N ILE A 515 36.54 -11.77 -6.64
CA ILE A 515 35.33 -11.53 -7.43
C ILE A 515 35.30 -12.38 -8.71
N LYS A 516 36.47 -12.69 -9.27
CA LYS A 516 36.60 -13.47 -10.51
C LYS A 516 36.22 -14.94 -10.33
N ASN A 517 36.34 -15.46 -9.11
CA ASN A 517 36.22 -16.89 -8.83
C ASN A 517 35.24 -17.22 -7.71
N ILE A 518 34.88 -16.30 -6.82
CA ILE A 518 34.15 -16.64 -5.58
C ILE A 518 32.66 -16.95 -5.80
N ALA A 519 32.08 -16.58 -6.94
CA ALA A 519 30.63 -16.70 -7.18
C ALA A 519 30.28 -17.08 -8.62
N MET A 520 29.03 -17.53 -8.80
CA MET A 520 28.42 -17.92 -10.06
C MET A 520 26.94 -17.54 -10.13
N LEU A 521 26.37 -17.45 -11.35
CA LEU A 521 24.97 -17.13 -11.57
C LEU A 521 24.07 -18.35 -11.34
N GLN A 522 23.07 -18.19 -10.49
CA GLN A 522 22.07 -19.23 -10.20
C GLN A 522 20.66 -18.64 -10.23
N CYS A 523 19.65 -19.39 -10.68
CA CYS A 523 18.26 -19.00 -10.45
C CYS A 523 17.88 -19.28 -8.99
N ALA A 524 16.79 -18.69 -8.50
CA ALA A 524 16.39 -18.78 -7.09
C ALA A 524 16.24 -20.22 -6.55
N SER A 525 15.71 -21.17 -7.35
CA SER A 525 15.63 -22.58 -6.94
C SER A 525 17.03 -23.21 -6.80
N CYS A 526 17.88 -23.06 -7.82
CA CYS A 526 19.22 -23.63 -7.81
C CYS A 526 20.09 -23.04 -6.69
N ASP A 527 20.02 -21.72 -6.46
CA ASP A 527 20.69 -21.05 -5.35
C ASP A 527 20.32 -21.70 -4.02
N LYS A 528 19.02 -21.95 -3.79
CA LYS A 528 18.57 -22.53 -2.53
C LYS A 528 18.95 -23.99 -2.35
N LEU A 529 18.95 -24.78 -3.42
CA LEU A 529 19.41 -26.17 -3.40
C LEU A 529 20.91 -26.27 -3.14
N PHE A 530 21.69 -25.40 -3.78
CA PHE A 530 23.15 -25.35 -3.66
C PHE A 530 23.59 -24.82 -2.28
N GLU A 531 22.99 -23.74 -1.78
CA GLU A 531 23.33 -23.14 -0.48
C GLU A 531 23.05 -24.09 0.71
N ASN A 532 21.98 -24.89 0.59
CA ASN A 532 21.58 -25.87 1.60
C ASN A 532 22.30 -27.22 1.47
N GLY A 533 23.09 -27.42 0.41
CA GLY A 533 23.92 -28.62 0.23
C GLY A 533 23.15 -29.84 -0.29
N TYR A 534 21.98 -29.65 -0.90
CA TYR A 534 21.24 -30.73 -1.59
C TYR A 534 21.93 -31.14 -2.89
N ILE A 535 22.68 -30.20 -3.50
CA ILE A 535 23.52 -30.43 -4.67
C ILE A 535 24.89 -29.80 -4.44
N TYR A 536 25.92 -30.38 -5.06
CA TYR A 536 27.28 -29.84 -5.08
C TYR A 536 27.97 -30.15 -6.42
N LEU A 537 29.16 -29.60 -6.63
CA LEU A 537 29.97 -29.85 -7.83
C LEU A 537 31.04 -30.92 -7.57
N SER A 538 31.23 -31.83 -8.53
CA SER A 538 32.38 -32.75 -8.55
C SER A 538 33.67 -32.00 -8.89
N ASP A 539 34.82 -32.66 -8.71
CA ASP A 539 36.12 -32.10 -9.14
C ASP A 539 36.22 -31.92 -10.67
N MET A 540 35.27 -32.48 -11.43
CA MET A 540 35.16 -32.34 -12.88
C MET A 540 34.09 -31.32 -13.30
N GLY A 541 33.51 -30.58 -12.35
CA GLY A 541 32.51 -29.54 -12.63
C GLY A 541 31.12 -30.06 -12.98
N THR A 542 30.80 -31.32 -12.67
CA THR A 542 29.46 -31.89 -12.86
C THR A 542 28.62 -31.74 -11.60
N ILE A 543 27.31 -31.51 -11.77
CA ILE A 543 26.36 -31.44 -10.66
C ILE A 543 26.09 -32.84 -10.10
N VAL A 544 26.31 -32.98 -8.79
CA VAL A 544 26.10 -34.20 -8.02
C VAL A 544 25.02 -33.96 -6.97
N ILE A 545 24.05 -34.87 -6.89
CA ILE A 545 23.03 -34.86 -5.84
C ILE A 545 23.64 -35.42 -4.55
N ASN A 546 23.39 -34.75 -3.43
CA ASN A 546 23.85 -35.23 -2.14
C ASN A 546 22.97 -36.38 -1.63
N GLU A 547 23.50 -37.60 -1.68
CA GLU A 547 22.80 -38.81 -1.23
C GLU A 547 22.48 -38.82 0.27
N TYR A 548 23.20 -38.05 1.08
CA TYR A 548 22.98 -37.96 2.53
C TYR A 548 21.85 -36.98 2.89
N ALA A 549 21.41 -36.13 1.96
CA ALA A 549 20.40 -35.12 2.24
C ALA A 549 18.97 -35.72 2.23
N PRO A 550 18.11 -35.40 3.21
CA PRO A 550 16.74 -35.90 3.23
C PRO A 550 15.90 -35.23 2.13
N VAL A 551 15.32 -36.02 1.23
CA VAL A 551 14.57 -35.53 0.07
C VAL A 551 13.15 -36.08 0.04
N THR A 552 12.18 -35.23 -0.30
CA THR A 552 10.80 -35.66 -0.60
C THR A 552 10.71 -36.23 -2.01
N GLN A 553 9.62 -36.94 -2.33
CA GLN A 553 9.42 -37.52 -3.66
C GLN A 553 9.42 -36.46 -4.77
N ASP A 554 8.84 -35.28 -4.52
CA ASP A 554 8.78 -34.20 -5.51
C ASP A 554 10.15 -33.52 -5.69
N LEU A 555 10.89 -33.33 -4.60
CA LEU A 555 12.24 -32.80 -4.67
C LEU A 555 13.20 -33.77 -5.40
N SER A 556 13.05 -35.08 -5.18
CA SER A 556 13.83 -36.10 -5.90
C SER A 556 13.63 -36.02 -7.43
N LYS A 557 12.39 -35.73 -7.89
CA LYS A 557 12.10 -35.51 -9.32
C LYS A 557 12.73 -34.22 -9.87
N GLU A 558 12.78 -33.15 -9.07
CA GLU A 558 13.45 -31.91 -9.47
C GLU A 558 14.98 -32.09 -9.53
N LEU A 559 15.57 -32.76 -8.53
CA LEU A 559 17.00 -33.00 -8.45
C LEU A 559 17.52 -33.91 -9.57
N SER A 560 16.74 -34.92 -9.98
CA SER A 560 17.14 -35.81 -11.08
C SER A 560 17.29 -35.09 -12.42
N GLN A 561 16.59 -33.96 -12.62
CA GLN A 561 16.74 -33.09 -13.80
C GLN A 561 18.01 -32.22 -13.76
N LEU A 562 18.67 -32.11 -12.60
CA LEU A 562 19.91 -31.37 -12.42
C LEU A 562 21.15 -32.26 -12.45
N SER A 563 20.99 -33.54 -12.10
CA SER A 563 22.09 -34.52 -12.05
C SER A 563 22.83 -34.59 -13.38
N ASN A 564 24.16 -34.66 -13.33
CA ASN A 564 25.06 -34.73 -14.48
C ASN A 564 25.07 -33.51 -15.41
N ASN A 565 24.39 -32.41 -15.07
CA ASN A 565 24.63 -31.15 -15.77
C ASN A 565 26.08 -30.73 -15.58
N CYS A 566 26.75 -30.33 -16.67
CA CYS A 566 28.03 -29.63 -16.59
C CYS A 566 27.78 -28.18 -16.17
N CYS A 567 28.54 -27.72 -15.17
CA CYS A 567 28.46 -26.36 -14.66
C CYS A 567 29.58 -25.51 -15.24
N ASP A 568 29.22 -24.52 -16.05
CA ASP A 568 30.15 -23.59 -16.72
C ASP A 568 30.99 -22.73 -15.78
N TYR A 569 30.72 -22.77 -14.47
CA TYR A 569 31.59 -22.16 -13.48
C TYR A 569 32.95 -22.88 -13.39
N TYR A 570 32.98 -24.20 -13.57
CA TYR A 570 34.24 -24.94 -13.57
C TYR A 570 34.99 -24.73 -14.88
N ASP A 571 36.20 -24.17 -14.78
CA ASP A 571 37.08 -23.86 -15.90
C ASP A 571 38.41 -24.65 -15.84
N GLY A 572 38.53 -25.60 -14.91
CA GLY A 572 39.77 -26.34 -14.66
C GLY A 572 40.82 -25.57 -13.86
N SER A 573 40.54 -24.32 -13.44
CA SER A 573 41.48 -23.54 -12.64
C SER A 573 41.60 -24.06 -11.20
N PRO A 574 42.81 -24.07 -10.61
CA PRO A 574 43.00 -24.45 -9.21
C PRO A 574 42.20 -23.58 -8.23
N SER A 575 42.01 -22.29 -8.55
CA SER A 575 41.28 -21.34 -7.70
C SER A 575 39.80 -21.71 -7.55
N ARG A 576 39.08 -21.94 -8.66
CA ARG A 576 37.67 -22.35 -8.60
C ARG A 576 37.49 -23.77 -8.07
N LEU A 577 38.42 -24.67 -8.40
CA LEU A 577 38.43 -26.02 -7.85
C LEU A 577 38.51 -26.00 -6.32
N SER A 578 39.32 -25.12 -5.73
CA SER A 578 39.42 -25.00 -4.26
C SER A 578 38.09 -24.59 -3.59
N TYR A 579 37.33 -23.67 -4.19
CA TYR A 579 36.01 -23.27 -3.68
C TYR A 579 34.95 -24.35 -3.87
N ILE A 580 34.99 -25.06 -5.01
CA ILE A 580 34.14 -26.23 -5.27
C ILE A 580 34.37 -27.31 -4.20
N GLN A 581 35.63 -27.64 -3.93
CA GLN A 581 35.98 -28.65 -2.93
C GLN A 581 35.54 -28.24 -1.53
N PHE A 582 35.70 -26.96 -1.18
CA PHE A 582 35.22 -26.44 0.10
C PHE A 582 33.69 -26.59 0.23
N HIS A 583 32.93 -26.17 -0.78
CA HIS A 583 31.48 -26.28 -0.78
C HIS A 583 31.00 -27.74 -0.73
N ARG A 584 31.61 -28.63 -1.52
CA ARG A 584 31.33 -30.06 -1.51
C ARG A 584 31.53 -30.65 -0.12
N ASN A 585 32.69 -30.42 0.50
CA ASN A 585 33.00 -30.95 1.82
C ASN A 585 32.01 -30.41 2.87
N LEU A 586 31.65 -29.12 2.80
CA LEU A 586 30.65 -28.52 3.67
C LEU A 586 29.27 -29.16 3.47
N SER A 587 28.86 -29.41 2.23
CA SER A 587 27.57 -29.99 1.87
C SER A 587 27.43 -31.43 2.32
N ILE A 588 28.46 -32.26 2.14
CA ILE A 588 28.48 -33.66 2.60
C ILE A 588 28.47 -33.70 4.15
N ASN A 589 29.38 -32.97 4.80
CA ASN A 589 29.50 -32.97 6.26
C ASN A 589 28.25 -32.44 6.96
N ARG A 590 27.46 -31.58 6.30
CA ARG A 590 26.21 -31.05 6.83
C ARG A 590 25.20 -32.16 7.17
N PHE A 591 25.16 -33.23 6.38
CA PHE A 591 24.19 -34.30 6.57
C PHE A 591 24.80 -35.58 7.14
N VAL A 592 26.10 -35.84 6.89
CA VAL A 592 26.81 -36.95 7.54
C VAL A 592 26.91 -36.77 9.07
N LYS A 593 27.20 -35.56 9.56
CA LYS A 593 27.22 -35.27 11.01
C LYS A 593 25.85 -35.31 11.70
N VAL A 594 24.77 -35.19 10.92
CA VAL A 594 23.39 -35.28 11.45
C VAL A 594 22.99 -36.75 11.59
N ASN A 595 23.42 -37.61 10.66
CA ASN A 595 23.14 -39.05 10.72
C ASN A 595 23.93 -39.79 11.81
N GLU A 596 25.13 -39.31 12.21
CA GLU A 596 25.88 -39.88 13.35
C GLU A 596 25.31 -39.46 14.73
N GLY A 597 24.50 -38.39 14.79
CA GLY A 597 23.87 -37.89 16.02
C GLY A 597 22.52 -38.53 16.36
N ASP A 598 21.90 -39.22 15.40
CA ASP A 598 20.59 -39.88 15.55
C ASP A 598 20.70 -41.38 15.91
N GLU A 599 21.91 -41.93 16.12
CA GLU A 599 22.11 -43.30 16.64
C GLU A 599 22.33 -43.36 18.17
N THR A 600 22.28 -42.23 18.89
CA THR A 600 22.31 -42.20 20.38
C THR A 600 21.29 -41.24 20.98
N ALA A 601 20.00 -41.50 20.73
CA ALA A 601 18.89 -40.99 21.55
C ALA A 601 17.82 -42.07 21.75
#